data_AF-A0A084BCM7-F1
#
_entry.id   AF-A0A084BCM7-F1
#
_cell.length_a   1.000
_cell.length_b   1.000
_cell.length_c   1.000
_cell.angle_alpha   90.00
_cell.angle_beta   90.00
_cell.angle_gamma   90.00
#
_symmetry.space_group_name_H-M   'P 1'
#
loop_
_entity.id
_entity.type
_entity.pdbx_description
1 polymer ?
#
loop_
_entity_poly.entity_id
_entity_poly.type
_entity_poly.pdbx_seq_one_letter_code
_entity_poly.pdbx_strand_id
1 'polypeptide(L)'
;MSSRQQQHRVSPWTSWWVIGCQISTCPAAPTQSKQGDDVAYEETFLEALELALEDLAKKKIKLAANAGMAVTKDLFEVLVKLVKDKGLDFSVAWVEGDVVLDTVQKMEKKDLVSICTGQTLEKWGLEPFFAHCYLGGIGIKAALDASADIVICGKVADASPIIAAVDWYHGWQRTDFEKLANALMAGHLIECFTYITGNNPTGFKSLEWSAMGIFGYPIAEISPDEEVVITKAQYTSGPVSVETCKERLLYEIQGMYYFHCDITAVINRVGFIWTGLDRVPMSGVRGIPPHKPTKVGLTALGDCKSELHWAAVGLDIKEKARMLELQIKASLGSKLDRFTHFDIQIYGEVLENPKNQTLQCWIYDWSPSQDMVMRFCPPILAALAST
;
A
#
# COMPACT_ATOMS: atom_id res chain seq x y z
N MET A 1 16.67 -38.23 32.67
CA MET A 1 16.54 -38.08 31.20
C MET A 1 15.47 -37.05 30.95
N SER A 2 15.87 -35.77 30.94
CA SER A 2 14.98 -34.63 30.82
C SER A 2 14.78 -34.26 29.35
N SER A 3 13.51 -34.17 28.96
CA SER A 3 13.04 -33.74 27.65
C SER A 3 13.39 -32.28 27.41
N ARG A 4 14.27 -32.02 26.44
CA ARG A 4 14.51 -30.68 25.87
C ARG A 4 13.23 -30.21 25.18
N GLN A 5 12.51 -29.28 25.81
CA GLN A 5 11.62 -28.38 25.11
C GLN A 5 12.46 -27.50 24.18
N GLN A 6 12.32 -27.69 22.86
CA GLN A 6 12.73 -26.69 21.88
C GLN A 6 11.83 -25.46 22.06
N GLN A 7 12.27 -24.52 22.89
CA GLN A 7 11.85 -23.13 22.77
C GLN A 7 12.28 -22.66 21.38
N HIS A 8 11.33 -22.53 20.46
CA HIS A 8 11.53 -21.77 19.24
C HIS A 8 11.77 -20.31 19.64
N ARG A 9 13.06 -19.96 19.80
CA ARG A 9 13.50 -18.57 19.85
C ARG A 9 13.12 -17.94 18.52
N VAL A 10 12.10 -17.10 18.52
CA VAL A 10 11.85 -16.11 17.46
C VAL A 10 13.15 -15.32 17.32
N SER A 11 13.73 -15.38 16.12
CA SER A 11 15.05 -14.79 15.88
C SER A 11 15.02 -13.26 16.06
N PRO A 12 16.11 -12.60 16.46
CA PRO A 12 16.16 -11.14 16.66
C PRO A 12 16.00 -10.30 15.39
N TRP A 13 15.68 -10.92 14.25
CA TRP A 13 15.66 -10.33 12.91
C TRP A 13 14.27 -9.86 12.46
N THR A 14 13.36 -9.48 13.37
CA THR A 14 11.92 -9.30 13.07
C THR A 14 11.31 -7.90 13.24
N SER A 15 12.07 -6.81 13.15
CA SER A 15 11.48 -5.46 13.07
C SER A 15 12.33 -4.57 12.16
N TRP A 16 12.33 -4.90 10.88
CA TRP A 16 13.25 -4.30 9.93
C TRP A 16 12.44 -3.94 8.68
N TRP A 17 12.33 -2.65 8.37
CA TRP A 17 11.81 -2.03 7.14
C TRP A 17 10.31 -1.68 7.09
N VAL A 18 9.75 -1.11 8.16
CA VAL A 18 8.40 -0.51 8.07
C VAL A 18 8.51 0.98 7.77
N ILE A 19 8.18 1.37 6.54
CA ILE A 19 7.80 2.75 6.21
C ILE A 19 6.29 2.82 6.46
N GLY A 20 5.91 3.21 7.67
CA GLY A 20 4.52 3.49 7.98
C GLY A 20 4.30 4.99 7.87
N CYS A 21 3.53 5.45 6.88
CA CYS A 21 2.80 6.70 7.06
C CYS A 21 1.70 6.41 8.07
N GLN A 22 2.01 6.51 9.37
CA GLN A 22 1.04 6.26 10.43
C GLN A 22 0.15 7.50 10.58
N ILE A 23 -0.66 7.77 9.56
CA ILE A 23 -1.75 8.73 9.66
C ILE A 23 -2.78 8.08 10.56
N SER A 24 -2.71 8.43 11.85
CA SER A 24 -3.82 8.21 12.77
C SER A 24 -4.86 9.29 12.53
N THR A 25 -5.41 9.35 11.32
CA THR A 25 -6.72 9.99 11.17
C THR A 25 -7.66 9.05 11.88
N CYS A 26 -8.30 9.51 12.96
CA CYS A 26 -9.51 8.86 13.42
C CYS A 26 -10.36 8.69 12.16
N PRO A 27 -10.64 7.46 11.70
CA PRO A 27 -11.80 7.30 10.87
C PRO A 27 -12.92 7.87 11.75
N ALA A 28 -13.58 8.93 11.30
CA ALA A 28 -14.89 9.24 11.85
C ALA A 28 -15.60 7.89 11.95
N ALA A 29 -16.15 7.58 13.13
CA ALA A 29 -16.85 6.31 13.34
C ALA A 29 -17.72 6.03 12.11
N PRO A 30 -17.82 4.79 11.61
CA PRO A 30 -18.70 4.46 10.50
C PRO A 30 -20.15 4.50 10.99
N THR A 31 -20.57 5.62 11.58
CA THR A 31 -21.95 6.04 11.55
C THR A 31 -22.21 6.39 10.10
N GLN A 32 -23.12 5.64 9.47
CA GLN A 32 -23.88 6.11 8.31
C GLN A 32 -24.02 7.62 8.39
N SER A 33 -23.54 8.34 7.39
CA SER A 33 -23.49 9.79 7.34
C SER A 33 -24.90 10.37 7.51
N LYS A 34 -25.32 10.56 8.76
CA LYS A 34 -26.40 11.47 9.09
C LYS A 34 -25.77 12.85 9.11
N GLN A 35 -25.88 13.50 7.96
CA GLN A 35 -25.36 14.82 7.56
C GLN A 35 -24.14 14.77 6.62
N GLY A 36 -24.40 14.48 5.36
CA GLY A 36 -24.16 15.47 4.30
C GLY A 36 -22.75 15.64 3.72
N ASP A 37 -21.65 15.55 4.46
CA ASP A 37 -20.38 16.16 3.97
C ASP A 37 -19.08 15.33 4.10
N ASP A 38 -19.07 14.13 4.68
CA ASP A 38 -17.83 13.31 4.74
C ASP A 38 -17.92 12.06 3.87
N VAL A 39 -17.20 12.09 2.74
CA VAL A 39 -16.99 10.95 1.84
C VAL A 39 -15.92 10.03 2.45
N ALA A 40 -16.27 8.76 2.67
CA ALA A 40 -15.37 7.77 3.30
C ALA A 40 -14.79 6.75 2.30
N TYR A 41 -14.70 7.11 1.02
CA TYR A 41 -14.01 6.38 -0.06
C TYR A 41 -12.94 7.25 -0.72
N GLU A 42 -12.06 6.67 -1.55
CA GLU A 42 -10.95 7.40 -2.18
C GLU A 42 -11.44 8.30 -3.32
N GLU A 43 -11.54 9.61 -3.10
CA GLU A 43 -12.02 10.57 -4.11
C GLU A 43 -11.06 10.70 -5.30
N THR A 44 -9.74 10.63 -5.05
CA THR A 44 -8.73 10.77 -6.12
C THR A 44 -8.82 9.64 -7.15
N PHE A 45 -9.35 8.48 -6.76
CA PHE A 45 -9.66 7.39 -7.68
C PHE A 45 -10.72 7.78 -8.70
N LEU A 46 -11.79 8.47 -8.29
CA LEU A 46 -12.84 8.93 -9.21
C LEU A 46 -12.31 9.98 -10.17
N GLU A 47 -11.50 10.93 -9.67
CA GLU A 47 -10.87 11.96 -10.50
C GLU A 47 -9.98 11.33 -11.59
N ALA A 48 -9.14 10.36 -11.22
CA ALA A 48 -8.27 9.66 -12.16
C ALA A 48 -9.06 8.77 -13.13
N LEU A 49 -10.06 8.05 -12.62
CA LEU A 49 -10.89 7.17 -13.43
C LEU A 49 -11.72 7.95 -14.45
N GLU A 50 -12.29 9.10 -14.06
CA GLU A 50 -13.12 9.91 -14.94
C GLU A 50 -12.41 10.26 -16.26
N LEU A 51 -11.11 10.60 -16.16
CA LEU A 51 -10.25 10.92 -17.29
C LEU A 51 -9.91 9.68 -18.14
N ALA A 52 -9.88 8.50 -17.54
CA ALA A 52 -9.49 7.25 -18.19
C ALA A 52 -10.66 6.46 -18.80
N LEU A 53 -11.91 6.69 -18.36
CA LEU A 53 -13.08 5.87 -18.69
C LEU A 53 -13.29 5.67 -20.20
N GLU A 54 -13.12 6.73 -21.01
CA GLU A 54 -13.30 6.64 -22.47
C GLU A 54 -12.25 5.75 -23.12
N ASP A 55 -10.99 5.85 -22.68
CA ASP A 55 -9.90 5.00 -23.16
C ASP A 55 -10.07 3.55 -22.72
N LEU A 56 -10.52 3.32 -21.47
CA LEU A 56 -10.84 1.99 -20.96
C LEU A 56 -11.94 1.35 -21.82
N ALA A 57 -12.99 2.09 -22.16
CA ALA A 57 -14.11 1.59 -22.95
C ALA A 57 -13.66 1.27 -24.39
N LYS A 58 -12.94 2.21 -25.02
CA LYS A 58 -12.42 2.05 -26.38
C LYS A 58 -11.49 0.86 -26.52
N LYS A 59 -10.64 0.61 -25.52
CA LYS A 59 -9.64 -0.47 -25.52
C LYS A 59 -10.12 -1.74 -24.83
N LYS A 60 -11.34 -1.74 -24.27
CA LYS A 60 -11.94 -2.86 -23.50
C LYS A 60 -11.03 -3.32 -22.35
N ILE A 61 -10.43 -2.36 -21.66
CA ILE A 61 -9.53 -2.63 -20.52
C ILE A 61 -10.39 -2.82 -19.27
N LYS A 62 -10.14 -3.92 -18.55
CA LYS A 62 -10.74 -4.21 -17.25
C LYS A 62 -9.99 -3.47 -16.15
N LEU A 63 -10.70 -3.06 -15.10
CA LEU A 63 -10.13 -2.35 -13.96
C LEU A 63 -10.53 -3.03 -12.65
N ALA A 64 -9.56 -3.23 -11.75
CA ALA A 64 -9.81 -3.62 -10.37
C ALA A 64 -9.08 -2.65 -9.43
N ALA A 65 -9.78 -2.09 -8.44
CA ALA A 65 -9.22 -1.07 -7.55
C ALA A 65 -9.64 -1.24 -6.08
N ASN A 66 -8.68 -1.01 -5.17
CA ASN A 66 -8.87 -0.98 -3.72
C ASN A 66 -9.20 0.45 -3.26
N ALA A 67 -10.39 0.95 -3.59
CA ALA A 67 -10.74 2.37 -3.46
C ALA A 67 -11.97 2.64 -2.55
N GLY A 68 -12.68 1.60 -2.12
CA GLY A 68 -13.94 1.72 -1.37
C GLY A 68 -13.76 2.06 0.11
N MET A 69 -12.56 1.81 0.67
CA MET A 69 -12.23 2.09 2.06
C MET A 69 -13.28 1.47 3.02
N ALA A 70 -14.13 2.28 3.66
CA ALA A 70 -15.16 1.79 4.60
C ALA A 70 -16.60 1.83 4.04
N VAL A 71 -16.83 2.47 2.88
CA VAL A 71 -18.16 2.69 2.28
C VAL A 71 -18.15 2.35 0.78
N THR A 72 -17.71 1.13 0.46
CA THR A 72 -17.55 0.64 -0.93
C THR A 72 -18.83 0.76 -1.76
N LYS A 73 -19.99 0.52 -1.14
CA LYS A 73 -21.28 0.66 -1.81
C LYS A 73 -21.57 2.10 -2.25
N ASP A 74 -21.19 3.10 -1.46
CA ASP A 74 -21.41 4.50 -1.82
C ASP A 74 -20.55 4.86 -3.04
N LEU A 75 -19.30 4.40 -3.09
CA LEU A 75 -18.43 4.53 -4.27
C LEU A 75 -19.03 3.84 -5.49
N PHE A 76 -19.63 2.65 -5.31
CA PHE A 76 -20.31 1.95 -6.41
C PHE A 76 -21.43 2.78 -7.01
N GLU A 77 -22.31 3.34 -6.16
CA GLU A 77 -23.46 4.12 -6.62
C GLU A 77 -23.03 5.37 -7.40
N VAL A 78 -21.97 6.05 -6.92
CA VAL A 78 -21.37 7.21 -7.60
C VAL A 78 -20.75 6.80 -8.94
N LEU A 79 -20.01 5.68 -8.99
CA LEU A 79 -19.39 5.19 -10.21
C LEU A 79 -20.41 4.77 -11.26
N VAL A 80 -21.48 4.06 -10.88
CA VAL A 80 -22.57 3.69 -11.79
C VAL A 80 -23.22 4.93 -12.40
N LYS A 81 -23.43 5.97 -11.60
CA LYS A 81 -23.93 7.25 -12.09
C LYS A 81 -22.95 7.89 -13.08
N LEU A 82 -21.66 7.93 -12.75
CA LEU A 82 -20.62 8.50 -13.63
C LEU A 82 -20.55 7.80 -14.99
N VAL A 83 -20.56 6.46 -15.00
CA VAL A 83 -20.58 5.66 -16.23
C VAL A 83 -21.80 5.97 -17.08
N LYS A 84 -22.99 6.03 -16.45
CA LYS A 84 -24.25 6.35 -17.13
C LYS A 84 -24.26 7.77 -17.70
N ASP A 85 -23.77 8.74 -16.94
CA ASP A 85 -23.73 10.15 -17.35
C ASP A 85 -22.79 10.36 -18.56
N LYS A 86 -21.71 9.57 -18.66
CA LYS A 86 -20.83 9.53 -19.84
C LYS A 86 -21.38 8.69 -21.01
N GLY A 87 -22.53 8.02 -20.84
CA GLY A 87 -23.12 7.17 -21.89
C GLY A 87 -22.27 5.94 -22.23
N LEU A 88 -21.45 5.46 -21.29
CA LEU A 88 -20.60 4.28 -21.47
C LEU A 88 -21.32 3.02 -20.99
N ASP A 89 -21.01 1.89 -21.64
CA ASP A 89 -21.56 0.58 -21.32
C ASP A 89 -20.52 -0.22 -20.52
N PHE A 90 -20.46 0.02 -19.22
CA PHE A 90 -19.61 -0.75 -18.29
C PHE A 90 -20.46 -1.51 -17.29
N SER A 91 -20.13 -2.78 -17.08
CA SER A 91 -20.57 -3.54 -15.91
C SER A 91 -19.67 -3.22 -14.72
N VAL A 92 -20.27 -2.76 -13.61
CA VAL A 92 -19.55 -2.44 -12.39
C VAL A 92 -19.92 -3.46 -11.31
N ALA A 93 -18.94 -3.92 -10.54
CA ALA A 93 -19.12 -4.79 -9.39
C ALA A 93 -18.35 -4.25 -8.19
N TRP A 94 -18.75 -4.63 -6.98
CA TRP A 94 -18.00 -4.34 -5.77
C TRP A 94 -17.76 -5.56 -4.89
N VAL A 95 -16.71 -5.51 -4.09
CA VAL A 95 -16.32 -6.55 -3.12
C VAL A 95 -16.34 -5.98 -1.70
N GLU A 96 -17.05 -6.65 -0.81
CA GLU A 96 -17.21 -6.35 0.62
C GLU A 96 -16.98 -7.62 1.48
N GLY A 97 -16.93 -7.43 2.80
CA GLY A 97 -16.69 -8.50 3.79
C GLY A 97 -15.44 -8.25 4.65
N ASP A 98 -14.78 -7.13 4.42
CA ASP A 98 -13.60 -6.65 5.14
C ASP A 98 -13.94 -6.01 6.48
N VAL A 99 -15.12 -5.40 6.63
CA VAL A 99 -15.59 -4.86 7.92
C VAL A 99 -16.06 -6.01 8.82
N VAL A 100 -15.34 -6.25 9.91
CA VAL A 100 -15.48 -7.49 10.72
C VAL A 100 -15.69 -7.24 12.21
N LEU A 101 -16.16 -6.05 12.60
CA LEU A 101 -16.38 -5.70 14.02
C LEU A 101 -17.33 -6.69 14.71
N ASP A 102 -18.45 -7.02 14.08
CA ASP A 102 -19.42 -7.99 14.59
C ASP A 102 -18.80 -9.39 14.80
N THR A 103 -17.86 -9.78 13.93
CA THR A 103 -17.14 -11.05 14.05
C THR A 103 -16.18 -10.98 15.23
N VAL A 104 -15.41 -9.90 15.35
CA VAL A 104 -14.47 -9.66 16.45
C VAL A 104 -15.18 -9.66 17.81
N GLN A 105 -16.35 -9.01 17.90
CA GLN A 105 -17.14 -8.95 19.14
C GLN A 105 -17.69 -10.31 19.59
N LYS A 106 -17.88 -11.25 18.65
CA LYS A 106 -18.32 -12.63 18.94
C LYS A 106 -17.16 -13.57 19.28
N MET A 107 -15.91 -13.15 19.05
CA MET A 107 -14.73 -13.94 19.36
C MET A 107 -14.30 -13.77 20.81
N GLU A 108 -13.64 -14.78 21.34
CA GLU A 108 -13.01 -14.70 22.67
C GLU A 108 -11.81 -13.74 22.62
N LYS A 109 -11.82 -12.69 23.44
CA LYS A 109 -10.76 -11.64 23.47
C LYS A 109 -9.34 -12.20 23.69
N LYS A 110 -9.21 -13.40 24.28
CA LYS A 110 -7.94 -14.10 24.50
C LYS A 110 -7.33 -14.71 23.22
N ASP A 111 -8.16 -15.00 22.22
CA ASP A 111 -7.73 -15.60 20.95
C ASP A 111 -7.25 -14.53 19.95
N LEU A 112 -7.56 -13.26 20.23
CA LEU A 112 -7.11 -12.11 19.46
C LEU A 112 -5.80 -11.58 20.07
N VAL A 113 -4.68 -11.98 19.47
CA VAL A 113 -3.34 -11.61 19.92
C VAL A 113 -2.72 -10.62 18.94
N SER A 114 -2.25 -9.48 19.47
CA SER A 114 -1.50 -8.49 18.71
C SER A 114 -0.21 -9.08 18.17
N ILE A 115 0.00 -8.99 16.85
CA ILE A 115 1.21 -9.43 16.17
C ILE A 115 2.42 -8.60 16.63
N CYS A 116 2.22 -7.31 16.95
CA CYS A 116 3.28 -6.38 17.31
C CYS A 116 3.71 -6.50 18.78
N THR A 117 2.74 -6.68 19.69
CA THR A 117 3.00 -6.65 21.15
C THR A 117 2.89 -8.01 21.83
N GLY A 118 2.31 -9.01 21.17
CA GLY A 118 1.98 -10.31 21.76
C GLY A 118 0.90 -10.25 22.84
N GLN A 119 0.27 -9.08 23.07
CA GLN A 119 -0.78 -8.91 24.05
C GLN A 119 -2.14 -9.35 23.48
N THR A 120 -2.99 -9.89 24.34
CA THR A 120 -4.38 -10.21 24.00
C THR A 120 -5.22 -8.94 23.95
N LEU A 121 -6.34 -8.96 23.22
CA LEU A 121 -7.29 -7.85 23.17
C LEU A 121 -7.81 -7.46 24.56
N GLU A 122 -8.00 -8.44 25.46
CA GLU A 122 -8.41 -8.20 26.85
C GLU A 122 -7.45 -7.25 27.60
N LYS A 123 -6.15 -7.35 27.31
CA LYS A 123 -5.11 -6.52 27.94
C LYS A 123 -4.89 -5.17 27.25
N TRP A 124 -5.56 -4.92 26.13
CA TRP A 124 -5.40 -3.68 25.38
C TRP A 124 -5.94 -2.46 26.13
N GLY A 125 -6.99 -2.64 26.93
CA GLY A 125 -7.56 -1.57 27.76
C GLY A 125 -8.42 -0.56 27.00
N LEU A 126 -8.66 -0.78 25.71
CA LEU A 126 -9.55 0.03 24.86
C LEU A 126 -10.65 -0.85 24.25
N GLU A 127 -11.82 -0.27 23.98
CA GLU A 127 -12.90 -0.95 23.30
C GLU A 127 -12.88 -0.59 21.80
N PRO A 128 -12.73 -1.57 20.89
CA PRO A 128 -12.76 -1.32 19.46
C PRO A 128 -14.13 -0.78 19.01
N PHE A 129 -14.15 0.30 18.23
CA PHE A 129 -15.35 0.78 17.55
C PHE A 129 -15.36 0.46 16.05
N PHE A 130 -14.23 0.01 15.50
CA PHE A 130 -14.11 -0.43 14.12
C PHE A 130 -13.11 -1.58 14.01
N ALA A 131 -13.38 -2.52 13.12
CA ALA A 131 -12.47 -3.60 12.80
C ALA A 131 -12.54 -3.91 11.32
N HIS A 132 -11.37 -4.04 10.70
CA HIS A 132 -11.23 -4.38 9.28
C HIS A 132 -10.18 -5.47 9.09
N CYS A 133 -10.39 -6.34 8.10
CA CYS A 133 -9.37 -7.26 7.63
C CYS A 133 -9.04 -6.97 6.16
N TYR A 134 -7.84 -7.35 5.74
CA TYR A 134 -7.48 -7.30 4.33
C TYR A 134 -7.98 -8.57 3.66
N LEU A 135 -8.86 -8.44 2.67
CA LEU A 135 -9.30 -9.55 1.84
C LEU A 135 -8.26 -9.89 0.75
N GLY A 136 -8.37 -11.08 0.18
CA GLY A 136 -7.60 -11.49 -1.00
C GLY A 136 -8.30 -11.16 -2.33
N GLY A 137 -7.71 -11.61 -3.43
CA GLY A 137 -8.19 -11.39 -4.80
C GLY A 137 -9.35 -12.28 -5.24
N ILE A 138 -9.80 -13.25 -4.43
CA ILE A 138 -10.87 -14.19 -4.81
C ILE A 138 -12.15 -13.47 -5.22
N GLY A 139 -12.60 -12.47 -4.44
CA GLY A 139 -13.81 -11.71 -4.75
C GLY A 139 -13.69 -10.91 -6.05
N ILE A 140 -12.49 -10.37 -6.30
CA ILE A 140 -12.19 -9.63 -7.54
C ILE A 140 -12.28 -10.55 -8.74
N LYS A 141 -11.62 -11.72 -8.67
CA LYS A 141 -11.68 -12.72 -9.75
C LYS A 141 -13.11 -13.17 -10.00
N ALA A 142 -13.89 -13.45 -8.96
CA ALA A 142 -15.28 -13.86 -9.12
C ALA A 142 -16.13 -12.80 -9.85
N ALA A 143 -15.91 -11.51 -9.56
CA ALA A 143 -16.57 -10.41 -10.26
C ALA A 143 -16.14 -10.33 -11.74
N LEU A 144 -14.84 -10.49 -12.02
CA LEU A 144 -14.32 -10.51 -13.40
C LEU A 144 -14.82 -11.75 -14.18
N ASP A 145 -14.91 -12.92 -13.55
CA ASP A 145 -15.51 -14.14 -14.12
C ASP A 145 -17.00 -13.92 -14.43
N ALA A 146 -17.70 -13.13 -13.62
CA ALA A 146 -19.07 -12.66 -13.87
C ALA A 146 -19.15 -11.52 -14.92
N SER A 147 -18.07 -11.27 -15.66
CA SER A 147 -17.96 -10.29 -16.75
C SER A 147 -18.01 -8.83 -16.32
N ALA A 148 -17.76 -8.50 -15.05
CA ALA A 148 -17.57 -7.10 -14.64
C ALA A 148 -16.44 -6.44 -15.45
N ASP A 149 -16.63 -5.18 -15.82
CA ASP A 149 -15.60 -4.34 -16.45
C ASP A 149 -14.76 -3.60 -15.42
N ILE A 150 -15.43 -3.10 -14.37
CA ILE A 150 -14.81 -2.38 -13.27
C ILE A 150 -15.18 -3.06 -11.96
N VAL A 151 -14.19 -3.41 -11.16
CA VAL A 151 -14.35 -4.00 -9.83
C VAL A 151 -13.75 -3.07 -8.78
N ILE A 152 -14.55 -2.62 -7.82
CA ILE A 152 -14.08 -1.83 -6.69
C ILE A 152 -14.14 -2.66 -5.40
N CYS A 153 -13.17 -2.49 -4.52
CA CYS A 153 -13.08 -3.24 -3.27
C CYS A 153 -13.10 -2.28 -2.08
N GLY A 154 -13.62 -2.73 -0.94
CA GLY A 154 -13.44 -2.06 0.35
C GLY A 154 -11.97 -2.10 0.77
N LYS A 155 -11.60 -3.14 1.53
CA LYS A 155 -10.21 -3.41 1.90
C LYS A 155 -9.72 -4.78 1.43
N VAL A 156 -8.97 -4.79 0.33
CA VAL A 156 -8.14 -5.95 -0.09
C VAL A 156 -6.67 -5.66 0.19
N ALA A 157 -5.84 -6.69 0.31
CA ALA A 157 -4.39 -6.52 0.34
C ALA A 157 -3.90 -5.92 -0.98
N ASP A 158 -2.89 -5.06 -0.92
CA ASP A 158 -2.54 -4.16 -2.03
C ASP A 158 -2.12 -4.90 -3.31
N ALA A 159 -1.51 -6.08 -3.17
CA ALA A 159 -1.19 -6.96 -4.30
C ALA A 159 -2.38 -7.80 -4.82
N SER A 160 -3.50 -7.86 -4.09
CA SER A 160 -4.67 -8.70 -4.44
C SER A 160 -5.32 -8.35 -5.78
N PRO A 161 -5.51 -7.07 -6.17
CA PRO A 161 -6.01 -6.73 -7.50
C PRO A 161 -5.13 -7.28 -8.63
N ILE A 162 -3.80 -7.27 -8.44
CA ILE A 162 -2.85 -7.79 -9.42
C ILE A 162 -2.99 -9.30 -9.53
N ILE A 163 -2.96 -10.01 -8.39
CA ILE A 163 -3.13 -11.47 -8.34
C ILE A 163 -4.45 -11.87 -9.00
N ALA A 164 -5.55 -11.19 -8.67
CA ALA A 164 -6.86 -11.48 -9.25
C ALA A 164 -6.94 -11.22 -10.74
N ALA A 165 -6.35 -10.12 -11.22
CA ALA A 165 -6.35 -9.75 -12.63
C ALA A 165 -5.62 -10.79 -13.48
N VAL A 166 -4.45 -11.25 -13.05
CA VAL A 166 -3.68 -12.26 -13.81
C VAL A 166 -4.27 -13.66 -13.67
N ASP A 167 -4.80 -14.02 -12.50
CA ASP A 167 -5.52 -15.28 -12.29
C ASP A 167 -6.74 -15.36 -13.22
N TRP A 168 -7.53 -14.28 -13.28
CA TRP A 168 -8.65 -14.16 -14.21
C TRP A 168 -8.21 -14.21 -15.68
N TYR A 169 -7.22 -13.40 -16.06
CA TYR A 169 -6.82 -13.24 -17.46
C TYR A 169 -6.18 -14.50 -18.05
N HIS A 170 -5.33 -15.18 -17.27
CA HIS A 170 -4.62 -16.39 -17.72
C HIS A 170 -5.33 -17.69 -17.34
N GLY A 171 -6.43 -17.63 -16.57
CA GLY A 171 -7.21 -18.80 -16.15
C GLY A 171 -6.44 -19.72 -15.19
N TRP A 172 -5.62 -19.13 -14.32
CA TRP A 172 -4.85 -19.89 -13.34
C TRP A 172 -5.75 -20.55 -12.28
N GLN A 173 -5.17 -21.46 -11.51
CA GLN A 173 -5.84 -22.17 -10.44
C GLN A 173 -5.33 -21.71 -9.07
N ARG A 174 -6.17 -21.84 -8.04
CA ARG A 174 -5.80 -21.52 -6.64
C ARG A 174 -4.60 -22.31 -6.12
N THR A 175 -4.27 -23.42 -6.77
CA THR A 175 -3.13 -24.29 -6.45
C THR A 175 -1.89 -24.03 -7.30
N ASP A 176 -1.95 -23.09 -8.25
CA ASP A 176 -0.79 -22.64 -9.04
C ASP A 176 0.09 -21.72 -8.17
N PHE A 177 0.66 -22.29 -7.11
CA PHE A 177 1.32 -21.51 -6.06
C PHE A 177 2.48 -20.66 -6.57
N GLU A 178 3.30 -21.19 -7.49
CA GLU A 178 4.41 -20.45 -8.08
C GLU A 178 3.91 -19.24 -8.89
N LYS A 179 2.86 -19.44 -9.69
CA LYS A 179 2.24 -18.37 -10.47
C LYS A 179 1.67 -17.26 -9.59
N LEU A 180 0.89 -17.65 -8.57
CA LEU A 180 0.29 -16.72 -7.62
C LEU A 180 1.35 -15.99 -6.79
N ALA A 181 2.46 -16.64 -6.42
CA ALA A 181 3.54 -16.01 -5.69
C ALA A 181 4.33 -15.01 -6.55
N ASN A 182 4.58 -15.32 -7.83
CA ASN A 182 5.16 -14.36 -8.77
C ASN A 182 4.25 -13.16 -8.98
N ALA A 183 2.92 -13.37 -9.09
CA ALA A 183 1.95 -12.28 -9.15
C ALA A 183 1.90 -11.43 -7.87
N LEU A 184 1.99 -12.06 -6.70
CA LEU A 184 2.10 -11.35 -5.41
C LEU A 184 3.33 -10.43 -5.41
N MET A 185 4.49 -10.96 -5.81
CA MET A 185 5.72 -10.17 -5.84
C MET A 185 5.69 -9.10 -6.93
N ALA A 186 5.07 -9.37 -8.08
CA ALA A 186 4.84 -8.36 -9.10
C ALA A 186 3.96 -7.23 -8.57
N GLY A 187 2.87 -7.58 -7.89
CA GLY A 187 1.99 -6.63 -7.19
C GLY A 187 2.78 -5.77 -6.22
N HIS A 188 3.47 -6.38 -5.26
CA HIS A 188 4.35 -5.74 -4.28
C HIS A 188 5.35 -4.75 -4.91
N LEU A 189 5.88 -5.07 -6.08
CA LEU A 189 6.85 -4.22 -6.76
C LEU A 189 6.21 -2.98 -7.40
N ILE A 190 4.95 -3.04 -7.81
CA ILE A 190 4.26 -1.95 -8.51
C ILE A 190 3.26 -1.16 -7.66
N GLU A 191 3.04 -1.54 -6.40
CA GLU A 191 2.29 -0.75 -5.41
C GLU A 191 3.14 0.37 -4.78
N CYS A 192 2.50 1.23 -3.99
CA CYS A 192 3.08 2.41 -3.36
C CYS A 192 3.68 3.40 -4.37
N PHE A 193 2.89 3.72 -5.40
CA PHE A 193 3.15 4.85 -6.29
C PHE A 193 4.38 4.64 -7.21
N THR A 194 5.19 5.67 -7.43
CA THR A 194 6.38 5.69 -8.30
C THR A 194 7.66 5.27 -7.57
N TYR A 195 7.55 4.56 -6.43
CA TYR A 195 8.72 4.18 -5.62
C TYR A 195 9.74 3.40 -6.45
N ILE A 196 9.30 2.32 -7.11
CA ILE A 196 10.17 1.46 -7.92
C ILE A 196 10.70 2.16 -9.19
N THR A 197 10.10 3.28 -9.57
CA THR A 197 10.56 4.10 -10.70
C THR A 197 11.48 5.24 -10.26
N GLY A 198 11.93 5.22 -9.00
CA GLY A 198 13.01 6.08 -8.50
C GLY A 198 12.55 7.34 -7.77
N ASN A 199 11.33 7.38 -7.24
CA ASN A 199 10.86 8.50 -6.40
C ASN A 199 11.50 8.51 -4.99
N ASN A 200 11.71 7.35 -4.35
CA ASN A 200 12.35 7.30 -3.01
C ASN A 200 13.61 6.42 -2.91
N PRO A 201 14.61 6.59 -3.79
CA PRO A 201 15.76 5.71 -3.81
C PRO A 201 16.74 6.00 -2.67
N THR A 202 17.50 4.98 -2.28
CA THR A 202 18.64 5.13 -1.36
C THR A 202 19.82 5.80 -2.08
N GLY A 203 19.99 5.56 -3.38
CA GLY A 203 21.02 6.15 -4.25
C GLY A 203 20.63 7.48 -4.90
N PHE A 204 19.82 8.32 -4.25
CA PHE A 204 19.22 9.51 -4.87
C PHE A 204 20.23 10.52 -5.46
N LYS A 205 21.48 10.54 -4.97
CA LYS A 205 22.56 11.41 -5.50
C LYS A 205 23.02 11.02 -6.90
N SER A 206 22.85 9.77 -7.33
CA SER A 206 23.22 9.32 -8.68
C SER A 206 22.12 9.56 -9.71
N LEU A 207 20.98 10.13 -9.31
CA LEU A 207 19.91 10.49 -10.22
C LEU A 207 20.24 11.81 -10.95
N GLU A 208 19.96 11.83 -12.24
CA GLU A 208 20.04 13.03 -13.08
C GLU A 208 18.81 13.91 -12.83
N TRP A 209 18.80 14.65 -11.71
CA TRP A 209 17.67 15.46 -11.28
C TRP A 209 17.20 16.50 -12.32
N SER A 210 18.09 17.01 -13.16
CA SER A 210 17.74 17.92 -14.25
C SER A 210 16.90 17.28 -15.37
N ALA A 211 16.92 15.94 -15.45
CA ALA A 211 16.11 15.16 -16.38
C ALA A 211 14.88 14.55 -15.71
N MET A 212 14.67 14.78 -14.40
CA MET A 212 13.51 14.29 -13.66
C MET A 212 12.32 15.25 -13.87
N GLY A 213 11.36 14.80 -14.67
CA GLY A 213 10.00 15.34 -14.76
C GLY A 213 9.01 14.45 -14.01
N ILE A 214 7.88 14.16 -14.62
CA ILE A 214 6.86 13.29 -14.02
C ILE A 214 7.35 11.83 -14.03
N PHE A 215 7.55 11.26 -12.85
CA PHE A 215 7.87 9.85 -12.67
C PHE A 215 6.75 8.97 -13.25
N GLY A 216 7.13 7.96 -14.03
CA GLY A 216 6.16 7.02 -14.59
C GLY A 216 5.63 6.08 -13.53
N TYR A 217 4.33 5.81 -13.56
CA TYR A 217 3.79 4.69 -12.80
C TYR A 217 4.39 3.37 -13.31
N PRO A 218 4.69 2.43 -12.40
CA PRO A 218 5.24 1.14 -12.76
C PRO A 218 4.21 0.24 -13.45
N ILE A 219 4.72 -0.69 -14.23
CA ILE A 219 3.96 -1.70 -14.96
C ILE A 219 4.62 -3.05 -14.68
N ALA A 220 3.83 -4.05 -14.32
CA ALA A 220 4.27 -5.45 -14.33
C ALA A 220 3.68 -6.15 -15.54
N GLU A 221 4.55 -6.64 -16.42
CA GLU A 221 4.16 -7.55 -17.48
C GLU A 221 4.26 -8.99 -16.95
N ILE A 222 3.16 -9.73 -16.97
CA ILE A 222 3.06 -11.07 -16.38
C ILE A 222 2.56 -12.03 -17.45
N SER A 223 3.41 -12.98 -17.83
CA SER A 223 3.10 -14.00 -18.86
C SER A 223 2.17 -15.10 -18.32
N PRO A 224 1.54 -15.91 -19.20
CA PRO A 224 0.77 -17.09 -18.79
C PRO A 224 1.59 -18.13 -18.01
N ASP A 225 2.90 -18.17 -18.28
CA ASP A 225 3.88 -19.09 -17.69
C ASP A 225 4.60 -18.47 -16.48
N GLU A 226 4.04 -17.43 -15.86
CA GLU A 226 4.51 -16.80 -14.61
C GLU A 226 5.74 -15.88 -14.70
N GLU A 227 6.34 -15.73 -15.88
CA GLU A 227 7.43 -14.76 -16.07
C GLU A 227 6.95 -13.33 -15.79
N VAL A 228 7.72 -12.60 -14.97
CA VAL A 228 7.43 -11.22 -14.57
C VAL A 228 8.54 -10.30 -15.05
N VAL A 229 8.16 -9.22 -15.74
CA VAL A 229 9.05 -8.11 -16.08
C VAL A 229 8.50 -6.81 -15.51
N ILE A 230 9.30 -6.14 -14.68
CA ILE A 230 8.97 -4.80 -14.21
C ILE A 230 9.47 -3.79 -15.23
N THR A 231 8.58 -2.86 -15.57
CA THR A 231 8.83 -1.74 -16.47
C THR A 231 8.00 -0.53 -16.02
N LYS A 232 7.96 0.54 -16.82
CA LYS A 232 7.13 1.72 -16.59
C LYS A 232 6.54 2.24 -17.88
N ALA A 233 5.59 3.18 -17.76
CA ALA A 233 5.03 3.88 -18.90
C ALA A 233 6.12 4.59 -19.73
N GLN A 234 6.03 4.48 -21.05
CA GLN A 234 6.97 5.14 -21.98
C GLN A 234 6.89 6.67 -21.86
N TYR A 235 7.98 7.36 -22.20
CA TYR A 235 8.08 8.83 -22.20
C TYR A 235 7.87 9.48 -20.82
N THR A 236 8.07 8.73 -19.74
CA THR A 236 8.05 9.22 -18.36
C THR A 236 9.46 9.30 -17.77
N SER A 237 9.63 10.04 -16.69
CA SER A 237 10.91 10.15 -15.96
C SER A 237 11.11 8.98 -14.97
N GLY A 238 12.29 8.95 -14.34
CA GLY A 238 12.64 7.95 -13.34
C GLY A 238 13.13 6.62 -13.92
N PRO A 239 14.11 5.94 -13.30
CA PRO A 239 14.62 4.66 -13.77
C PRO A 239 13.83 3.46 -13.21
N VAL A 240 13.70 2.39 -14.00
CA VAL A 240 13.46 1.03 -13.48
C VAL A 240 14.76 0.24 -13.60
N SER A 241 15.41 -0.04 -12.48
CA SER A 241 16.70 -0.74 -12.44
C SER A 241 16.70 -1.89 -11.44
N VAL A 242 17.77 -2.69 -11.44
CA VAL A 242 17.97 -3.76 -10.46
C VAL A 242 17.98 -3.20 -9.03
N GLU A 243 18.55 -2.01 -8.85
CA GLU A 243 18.63 -1.29 -7.58
C GLU A 243 17.25 -0.87 -7.10
N THR A 244 16.45 -0.20 -7.94
CA THR A 244 15.10 0.25 -7.53
C THR A 244 14.18 -0.94 -7.25
N CYS A 245 14.33 -2.05 -7.99
CA CYS A 245 13.60 -3.29 -7.72
C CYS A 245 14.02 -3.92 -6.38
N LYS A 246 15.31 -3.91 -6.04
CA LYS A 246 15.79 -4.41 -4.73
C LYS A 246 15.31 -3.54 -3.56
N GLU A 247 15.31 -2.22 -3.73
CA GLU A 247 14.80 -1.29 -2.73
C GLU A 247 13.31 -1.54 -2.46
N ARG A 248 12.52 -1.68 -3.54
CA ARG A 248 11.09 -1.98 -3.41
C ARG A 248 10.81 -3.37 -2.86
N LEU A 249 11.61 -4.37 -3.21
CA LEU A 249 11.52 -5.72 -2.63
C LEU A 249 11.66 -5.69 -1.10
N LEU A 250 12.55 -4.85 -0.57
CA LEU A 250 12.82 -4.79 0.87
C LEU A 250 11.82 -3.90 1.64
N TYR A 251 11.08 -3.05 0.95
CA TYR A 251 10.03 -2.22 1.54
C TYR A 251 8.93 -3.08 2.16
N GLU A 252 8.60 -2.87 3.43
CA GLU A 252 7.50 -3.52 4.17
C GLU A 252 7.54 -5.05 4.27
N ILE A 253 8.62 -5.70 3.83
CA ILE A 253 8.79 -7.15 3.98
C ILE A 253 9.65 -7.50 5.21
N GLN A 254 9.10 -8.37 6.06
CA GLN A 254 9.76 -8.84 7.29
C GLN A 254 10.19 -10.31 7.15
N GLY A 255 11.45 -10.52 6.78
CA GLY A 255 12.04 -11.86 6.66
C GLY A 255 11.75 -12.53 5.31
N MET A 256 11.93 -13.85 5.24
CA MET A 256 11.88 -14.57 3.97
C MET A 256 10.49 -15.07 3.54
N TYR A 257 9.51 -15.00 4.43
CA TYR A 257 8.13 -15.39 4.16
C TYR A 257 7.27 -14.14 4.09
N TYR A 258 6.77 -13.83 2.90
CA TYR A 258 5.80 -12.77 2.72
C TYR A 258 4.40 -13.36 2.73
N PHE A 259 3.71 -13.18 3.86
CA PHE A 259 2.36 -13.69 4.08
C PHE A 259 1.32 -12.80 3.42
N HIS A 260 0.53 -13.36 2.51
CA HIS A 260 -0.58 -12.68 1.86
C HIS A 260 -1.85 -13.57 1.92
N CYS A 261 -3.01 -12.94 1.73
CA CYS A 261 -4.32 -13.59 1.85
C CYS A 261 -4.53 -14.72 0.83
N ASP A 262 -3.96 -14.58 -0.37
CA ASP A 262 -4.09 -15.58 -1.44
C ASP A 262 -3.00 -16.64 -1.46
N ILE A 263 -1.79 -16.28 -1.06
CA ILE A 263 -0.59 -17.11 -1.18
C ILE A 263 0.46 -16.64 -0.17
N THR A 264 1.43 -17.48 0.17
CA THR A 264 2.66 -17.00 0.83
C THR A 264 3.82 -17.11 -0.14
N ALA A 265 4.53 -15.99 -0.37
CA ALA A 265 5.74 -15.97 -1.16
C ALA A 265 6.97 -16.23 -0.27
N VAL A 266 7.84 -17.13 -0.71
CA VAL A 266 9.15 -17.39 -0.13
C VAL A 266 10.18 -16.66 -0.98
N ILE A 267 10.83 -15.65 -0.41
CA ILE A 267 11.61 -14.66 -1.17
C ILE A 267 13.13 -14.78 -0.98
N ASN A 268 13.62 -15.86 -0.37
CA ASN A 268 15.04 -16.04 -0.05
C ASN A 268 15.96 -16.24 -1.27
N ARG A 269 15.39 -16.36 -2.48
CA ARG A 269 16.11 -16.54 -3.75
C ARG A 269 15.67 -15.56 -4.83
N VAL A 270 14.91 -14.52 -4.47
CA VAL A 270 14.45 -13.53 -5.44
C VAL A 270 15.65 -12.81 -6.05
N GLY A 271 15.64 -12.75 -7.37
CA GLY A 271 16.69 -12.14 -8.17
C GLY A 271 16.11 -11.26 -9.26
N PHE A 272 16.88 -10.22 -9.61
CA PHE A 272 16.57 -9.28 -10.68
C PHE A 272 17.72 -9.27 -11.67
N ILE A 273 17.40 -9.28 -12.95
CA ILE A 273 18.38 -9.19 -14.04
C ILE A 273 18.04 -7.95 -14.85
N TRP A 274 19.05 -7.21 -15.30
CA TRP A 274 18.84 -6.12 -16.25
C TRP A 274 18.84 -6.66 -17.68
N THR A 275 17.77 -6.42 -18.44
CA THR A 275 17.66 -6.90 -19.83
C THR A 275 17.46 -5.80 -20.86
N GLY A 276 17.41 -4.54 -20.43
CA GLY A 276 17.25 -3.39 -21.30
C GLY A 276 16.85 -2.14 -20.54
N LEU A 277 16.77 -1.00 -21.23
CA LEU A 277 16.36 0.26 -20.62
C LEU A 277 14.98 0.09 -19.95
N ASP A 278 14.93 0.38 -18.65
CA ASP A 278 13.74 0.30 -17.79
C ASP A 278 13.03 -1.05 -17.79
N ARG A 279 13.75 -2.16 -18.05
CA ARG A 279 13.16 -3.50 -18.07
C ARG A 279 13.97 -4.47 -17.22
N VAL A 280 13.32 -4.96 -16.17
CA VAL A 280 13.94 -5.79 -15.14
C VAL A 280 13.09 -7.04 -14.88
N PRO A 281 13.46 -8.18 -15.48
CA PRO A 281 12.88 -9.47 -15.13
C PRO A 281 13.16 -9.85 -13.68
N MET A 282 12.15 -10.44 -13.04
CA MET A 282 12.22 -11.02 -11.69
C MET A 282 12.20 -12.55 -11.79
N SER A 283 12.93 -13.22 -10.89
CA SER A 283 12.93 -14.69 -10.79
C SER A 283 13.15 -15.15 -9.35
N GLY A 284 12.98 -16.45 -9.10
CA GLY A 284 13.36 -17.09 -7.84
C GLY A 284 12.38 -16.89 -6.68
N VAL A 285 11.18 -16.39 -6.96
CA VAL A 285 10.05 -16.42 -6.02
C VAL A 285 9.55 -17.85 -5.93
N ARG A 286 9.26 -18.33 -4.71
CA ARG A 286 8.59 -19.61 -4.50
C ARG A 286 7.25 -19.45 -3.80
N GLY A 287 6.21 -20.14 -4.26
CA GLY A 287 4.89 -20.15 -3.63
C GLY A 287 4.65 -21.31 -2.66
N ILE A 288 3.99 -21.00 -1.55
CA ILE A 288 3.41 -22.01 -0.63
C ILE A 288 1.99 -21.60 -0.24
N PRO A 289 1.15 -22.53 0.25
CA PRO A 289 -0.23 -22.21 0.64
C PRO A 289 -0.33 -21.01 1.58
N PRO A 290 -1.41 -20.21 1.48
CA PRO A 290 -1.59 -19.04 2.33
C PRO A 290 -1.58 -19.40 3.81
N HIS A 291 -1.10 -18.45 4.61
CA HIS A 291 -1.12 -18.56 6.06
C HIS A 291 -2.57 -18.59 6.57
N LYS A 292 -2.86 -19.46 7.54
CA LYS A 292 -4.25 -19.71 8.00
C LYS A 292 -4.87 -18.53 8.76
N PRO A 293 -4.18 -17.91 9.75
CA PRO A 293 -4.69 -16.71 10.41
C PRO A 293 -4.83 -15.50 9.48
N THR A 294 -5.99 -14.84 9.56
CA THR A 294 -6.24 -13.53 8.97
C THR A 294 -5.83 -12.42 9.93
N LYS A 295 -5.11 -11.41 9.43
CA LYS A 295 -4.79 -10.20 10.18
C LYS A 295 -6.01 -9.27 10.21
N VAL A 296 -6.38 -8.82 11.40
CA VAL A 296 -7.46 -7.84 11.62
C VAL A 296 -6.86 -6.59 12.25
N GLY A 297 -7.15 -5.43 11.68
CA GLY A 297 -6.90 -4.13 12.28
C GLY A 297 -8.07 -3.73 13.17
N LEU A 298 -7.78 -3.33 14.41
CA LEU A 298 -8.78 -2.84 15.37
C LEU A 298 -8.52 -1.36 15.63
N THR A 299 -9.57 -0.55 15.55
CA THR A 299 -9.51 0.88 15.85
C THR A 299 -10.37 1.15 17.08
N ALA A 300 -9.79 1.87 18.04
CA ALA A 300 -10.47 2.39 19.22
C ALA A 300 -10.21 3.89 19.35
N LEU A 301 -11.10 4.61 20.03
CA LEU A 301 -10.90 6.02 20.33
C LEU A 301 -9.90 6.13 21.49
N GLY A 302 -8.80 6.84 21.24
CA GLY A 302 -7.82 7.25 22.26
C GLY A 302 -7.69 8.77 22.29
N ASP A 303 -6.68 9.27 23.02
CA ASP A 303 -6.33 10.68 22.98
C ASP A 303 -5.91 11.10 21.56
N CYS A 304 -6.37 12.26 21.10
CA CYS A 304 -6.09 12.73 19.75
C CYS A 304 -4.66 13.31 19.66
N LYS A 305 -3.84 12.72 18.81
CA LYS A 305 -2.50 13.23 18.45
C LYS A 305 -2.29 12.99 16.95
N SER A 306 -1.86 14.01 16.23
CA SER A 306 -1.47 13.90 14.83
C SER A 306 0.02 14.13 14.71
N GLU A 307 0.73 13.21 14.07
CA GLU A 307 2.15 13.34 13.74
C GLU A 307 2.37 12.70 12.36
N LEU A 308 3.23 13.31 11.53
CA LEU A 308 3.65 12.72 10.26
C LEU A 308 5.09 12.23 10.40
N HIS A 309 5.31 10.93 10.24
CA HIS A 309 6.64 10.35 10.29
C HIS A 309 7.07 9.98 8.89
N TRP A 310 8.28 10.39 8.49
CA TRP A 310 8.84 10.06 7.19
C TRP A 310 10.18 9.34 7.36
N ALA A 311 10.24 8.06 7.01
CA ALA A 311 11.49 7.32 7.10
C ALA A 311 12.43 7.74 5.95
N ALA A 312 13.40 8.60 6.24
CA ALA A 312 14.50 8.88 5.33
C ALA A 312 15.45 7.67 5.30
N VAL A 313 15.55 7.00 4.14
CA VAL A 313 16.39 5.81 3.93
C VAL A 313 17.69 6.19 3.21
N GLY A 314 18.82 5.60 3.64
CA GLY A 314 20.15 5.81 3.05
C GLY A 314 21.18 6.36 4.06
N LEU A 315 22.43 6.58 3.60
CA LEU A 315 23.49 7.17 4.44
C LEU A 315 23.49 8.70 4.38
N ASP A 316 22.98 9.28 3.30
CA ASP A 316 23.00 10.71 3.01
C ASP A 316 21.75 11.45 3.56
N ILE A 317 21.40 11.19 4.82
CA ILE A 317 20.11 11.63 5.39
C ILE A 317 19.98 13.15 5.49
N LYS A 318 21.05 13.87 5.80
CA LYS A 318 20.98 15.35 5.90
C LYS A 318 20.61 15.96 4.55
N GLU A 319 21.22 15.47 3.48
CA GLU A 319 20.94 15.90 2.12
C GLU A 319 19.56 15.43 1.66
N LYS A 320 19.15 14.20 2.01
CA LYS A 320 17.82 13.68 1.68
C LYS A 320 16.71 14.46 2.39
N ALA A 321 16.90 14.82 3.66
CA ALA A 321 15.98 15.66 4.40
C ALA A 321 15.90 17.08 3.83
N ARG A 322 17.03 17.68 3.44
CA ARG A 322 17.06 18.97 2.74
C ARG A 322 16.33 18.90 1.39
N MET A 323 16.53 17.83 0.63
CA MET A 323 15.83 17.60 -0.64
C MET A 323 14.31 17.52 -0.41
N LEU A 324 13.90 16.71 0.56
CA LEU A 324 12.51 16.56 0.96
C LEU A 324 11.90 17.91 1.41
N GLU A 325 12.62 18.69 2.20
CA GLU A 325 12.20 20.03 2.61
C GLU A 325 11.95 20.95 1.41
N LEU A 326 12.88 20.98 0.45
CA LEU A 326 12.73 21.79 -0.76
C LEU A 326 11.53 21.33 -1.60
N GLN A 327 11.34 20.02 -1.73
CA GLN A 327 10.22 19.39 -2.44
C GLN A 327 8.87 19.73 -1.81
N ILE A 328 8.74 19.57 -0.48
CA ILE A 328 7.53 19.93 0.26
C ILE A 328 7.22 21.41 0.09
N LYS A 329 8.23 22.29 0.26
CA LYS A 329 8.03 23.73 0.11
C LYS A 329 7.61 24.12 -1.31
N ALA A 330 8.22 23.51 -2.33
CA ALA A 330 7.86 23.75 -3.73
C ALA A 330 6.42 23.31 -4.03
N SER A 331 6.01 22.14 -3.54
CA SER A 331 4.66 21.60 -3.78
C SER A 331 3.57 22.36 -3.01
N LEU A 332 3.84 22.74 -1.75
CA LEU A 332 2.91 23.55 -0.97
C LEU A 332 2.78 24.97 -1.53
N GLY A 333 3.87 25.55 -2.05
CA GLY A 333 3.86 26.89 -2.64
C GLY A 333 3.26 27.93 -1.69
N SER A 334 2.30 28.73 -2.17
CA SER A 334 1.61 29.74 -1.35
C SER A 334 0.73 29.15 -0.24
N LYS A 335 0.46 27.84 -0.23
CA LYS A 335 -0.27 27.19 0.87
C LYS A 335 0.55 27.15 2.17
N LEU A 336 1.88 27.33 2.10
CA LEU A 336 2.74 27.47 3.28
C LEU A 336 2.28 28.60 4.20
N ASP A 337 1.75 29.69 3.66
CA ASP A 337 1.29 30.86 4.43
C ASP A 337 0.08 30.56 5.32
N ARG A 338 -0.58 29.41 5.12
CA ARG A 338 -1.71 28.96 5.94
C ARG A 338 -1.27 28.32 7.25
N PHE A 339 0.02 27.98 7.38
CA PHE A 339 0.58 27.38 8.58
C PHE A 339 0.98 28.46 9.58
N THR A 340 0.51 28.33 10.82
CA THR A 340 0.96 29.20 11.92
C THR A 340 2.40 28.85 12.35
N HIS A 341 2.81 27.60 12.13
CA HIS A 341 4.16 27.10 12.34
C HIS A 341 4.43 25.94 11.38
N PHE A 342 5.60 25.90 10.75
CA PHE A 342 6.03 24.81 9.88
C PHE A 342 7.52 24.56 10.13
N ASP A 343 7.86 23.35 10.60
CA ASP A 343 9.23 22.95 10.89
C ASP A 343 9.47 21.49 10.47
N ILE A 344 10.68 21.21 9.98
CA ILE A 344 11.11 19.86 9.59
C ILE A 344 12.32 19.49 10.45
N GLN A 345 12.18 18.42 11.22
CA GLN A 345 13.22 17.99 12.18
C GLN A 345 13.73 16.60 11.87
N ILE A 346 15.05 16.47 11.77
CA ILE A 346 15.68 15.15 11.70
C ILE A 346 15.87 14.65 13.13
N TYR A 347 15.39 13.44 13.41
CA TYR A 347 15.58 12.78 14.71
C TYR A 347 16.31 11.46 14.51
N GLY A 348 17.17 11.11 15.47
CA GLY A 348 18.03 9.92 15.40
C GLY A 348 19.27 10.10 14.50
N GLU A 349 20.11 9.07 14.45
CA GLU A 349 21.39 9.07 13.71
C GLU A 349 21.60 7.75 12.93
N VAL A 350 22.10 7.84 11.69
CA VAL A 350 22.50 6.67 10.91
C VAL A 350 23.91 6.29 11.30
N LEU A 351 24.02 5.19 12.03
CA LEU A 351 25.30 4.53 12.21
C LEU A 351 25.73 3.93 10.87
N GLU A 352 27.01 4.04 10.53
CA GLU A 352 27.60 3.48 9.31
C GLU A 352 27.41 1.96 9.18
N ASN A 353 27.24 1.27 10.31
CA ASN A 353 26.90 -0.14 10.41
C ASN A 353 25.89 -0.36 11.55
N PRO A 354 24.60 -0.04 11.32
CA PRO A 354 23.61 -0.05 12.39
C PRO A 354 23.31 -1.49 12.80
N LYS A 355 23.48 -1.79 14.09
CA LYS A 355 23.07 -3.08 14.66
C LYS A 355 21.55 -3.19 14.79
N ASN A 356 20.85 -2.05 14.77
CA ASN A 356 19.40 -1.93 14.80
C ASN A 356 18.84 -0.76 13.98
N GLN A 357 17.54 -0.81 13.64
CA GLN A 357 16.85 0.17 12.82
C GLN A 357 16.32 1.40 13.58
N THR A 358 17.00 1.84 14.63
CA THR A 358 16.52 2.97 15.45
C THR A 358 16.75 4.30 14.73
N LEU A 359 15.94 4.57 13.70
CA LEU A 359 15.99 5.78 12.89
C LEU A 359 14.65 6.07 12.23
N GLN A 360 14.11 7.26 12.49
CA GLN A 360 12.91 7.81 11.86
C GLN A 360 13.17 9.31 11.69
N CYS A 361 12.93 9.88 10.51
CA CYS A 361 12.90 11.34 10.36
C CYS A 361 11.46 11.82 10.64
N TRP A 362 11.31 12.97 11.30
CA TRP A 362 10.03 13.41 11.86
C TRP A 362 9.62 14.72 11.20
N ILE A 363 8.37 14.78 10.76
CA ILE A 363 7.76 16.04 10.35
C ILE A 363 6.68 16.32 11.39
N TYR A 364 6.98 17.23 12.31
CA TYR A 364 6.04 17.61 13.36
C TYR A 364 5.15 18.74 12.87
N ASP A 365 3.85 18.56 13.04
CA ASP A 365 2.89 19.67 13.07
C ASP A 365 1.99 19.48 14.29
N TRP A 366 1.76 20.56 15.04
CA TRP A 366 0.89 20.56 16.21
C TRP A 366 -0.26 21.52 15.95
N SER A 367 -1.47 20.96 15.89
CA SER A 367 -2.69 21.75 15.78
C SER A 367 -3.67 21.38 16.89
N PRO A 368 -4.26 22.36 17.59
CA PRO A 368 -5.27 22.13 18.61
C PRO A 368 -6.66 21.78 18.04
N SER A 369 -6.85 21.71 16.72
CA SER A 369 -8.14 21.38 16.09
C SER A 369 -8.09 20.16 15.17
N GLN A 370 -9.08 19.25 15.32
CA GLN A 370 -9.22 18.02 14.53
C GLN A 370 -9.36 18.30 13.01
N ASP A 371 -10.00 19.41 12.63
CA ASP A 371 -10.24 19.78 11.23
C ASP A 371 -8.97 20.09 10.42
N MET A 372 -7.88 20.48 11.07
CA MET A 372 -6.65 20.84 10.36
C MET A 372 -5.82 19.60 9.98
N VAL A 373 -5.91 18.52 10.78
CA VAL A 373 -5.21 17.24 10.56
C VAL A 373 -5.66 16.56 9.25
N MET A 374 -6.98 16.56 8.99
CA MET A 374 -7.56 16.03 7.75
C MET A 374 -7.15 16.84 6.50
N ARG A 375 -6.81 18.13 6.67
CA ARG A 375 -6.36 19.02 5.58
C ARG A 375 -4.84 19.00 5.36
N PHE A 376 -4.08 18.45 6.30
CA PHE A 376 -2.60 18.44 6.33
C PHE A 376 -1.99 17.29 5.52
N CYS A 377 -2.52 16.08 5.68
CA CYS A 377 -1.94 14.88 5.07
C CYS A 377 -2.08 14.82 3.54
N PRO A 378 -3.24 15.14 2.93
CA PRO A 378 -3.40 14.99 1.49
C PRO A 378 -2.43 15.87 0.67
N PRO A 379 -2.21 17.16 1.00
CA PRO A 379 -1.23 17.99 0.27
C PRO A 379 0.22 17.53 0.45
N ILE A 380 0.61 17.01 1.61
CA ILE A 380 1.98 16.52 1.84
C ILE A 380 2.18 15.16 1.17
N LEU A 381 1.21 14.26 1.24
CA LEU A 381 1.23 13.01 0.48
C LEU A 381 1.22 13.26 -1.03
N ALA A 382 0.42 14.21 -1.51
CA ALA A 382 0.44 14.64 -2.91
C ALA A 382 1.78 15.30 -3.28
N ALA A 383 2.42 16.05 -2.38
CA ALA A 383 3.76 16.59 -2.58
C ALA A 383 4.81 15.48 -2.68
N LEU A 384 4.75 14.49 -1.80
CA LEU A 384 5.62 13.31 -1.78
C LEU A 384 5.38 12.37 -2.97
N ALA A 385 4.16 12.31 -3.47
CA ALA A 385 3.78 11.56 -4.66
C ALA A 385 4.14 12.32 -5.95
N SER A 386 4.02 13.64 -5.99
CA SER A 386 4.38 14.46 -7.17
C SER A 386 5.87 14.79 -7.28
N THR A 387 6.69 14.27 -6.38
CA THR A 387 8.16 14.43 -6.37
C THR A 387 8.85 13.12 -6.69
#